data_AF-A0A5K3EUW0-F1
#
_entry.id   AF-A0A5K3EUW0-F1
#
_cell.length_a   1.000
_cell.length_b   1.000
_cell.length_c   1.000
_cell.angle_alpha   90.00
_cell.angle_beta   90.00
_cell.angle_gamma   90.00
#
_symmetry.space_group_name_H-M   'P 1'
#
loop_
_entity.id
_entity.type
_entity.pdbx_description
1 polymer ?
#
loop_
_entity_poly.entity_id
_entity_poly.type
_entity_poly.pdbx_seq_one_letter_code
_entity_poly.pdbx_strand_id
1 'polypeptide(L)'
;MKVLTNEKGVNSFKCFLAYPDVFMLEDDQLYDFFVHCRELGAIAQVHAENGKLIARKQEELVKKGILGPEGHAFSRPEQCEVEATGRAITLADAANCPLYVVHVMSSAAAQKISDARQDGILVVGEAIAAGLATDGSHYLNKCWRHAAGYVMSPPLREKGTQTLLMKALANGHLECTGTDHCVFKADQKALGKDDFRKIPNGVNGVEDRMSVVWEKGVVSGIIDPCKFVAITSTNAAKIFNIYPRKGRIDVGSDADIVVWDAEATRIISASTHHQNVDFNIFEGMECHGIPQVVITNGHVVVDEDGALKVSQGSGRFVPTPTFSPYIYSKVKARDKLRQYEQVKRDPYTGPVVNLDTALKSIDLGKSEQTGEPTGHFHSRPPTKSGSRNMQDSSFSLNGSQYDDSVSTRVSTRTMQPPGGKSSSLW
;
A
#
# COMPACT_ATOMS: atom_id res chain seq x y z
N MET A 1 -12.04 0.45 -20.65
CA MET A 1 -11.25 -0.72 -20.19
C MET A 1 -11.43 -1.94 -21.10
N LYS A 2 -12.66 -2.39 -21.40
CA LYS A 2 -12.93 -3.57 -22.26
C LYS A 2 -12.20 -3.62 -23.62
N VAL A 3 -12.11 -2.50 -24.36
CA VAL A 3 -11.36 -2.45 -25.62
C VAL A 3 -9.86 -2.73 -25.40
N LEU A 4 -9.28 -2.18 -24.33
CA LEU A 4 -7.87 -2.39 -24.00
C LEU A 4 -7.58 -3.86 -23.66
N THR A 5 -8.48 -4.50 -22.91
CA THR A 5 -8.34 -5.91 -22.54
C THR A 5 -8.54 -6.84 -23.74
N ASN A 6 -9.55 -6.59 -24.57
CA ASN A 6 -9.95 -7.53 -25.62
C ASN A 6 -9.11 -7.38 -26.90
N GLU A 7 -8.69 -6.15 -27.22
CA GLU A 7 -8.10 -5.85 -28.53
C GLU A 7 -6.67 -5.34 -28.45
N LYS A 8 -6.24 -4.81 -27.30
CA LYS A 8 -4.91 -4.17 -27.16
C LYS A 8 -3.94 -4.95 -26.26
N GLY A 9 -4.36 -6.10 -25.73
CA GLY A 9 -3.49 -6.96 -24.91
C GLY A 9 -3.03 -6.28 -23.62
N VAL A 10 -3.96 -5.65 -22.90
CA VAL A 10 -3.70 -5.01 -21.60
C VAL A 10 -4.50 -5.73 -20.52
N ASN A 11 -3.85 -6.24 -19.47
CA ASN A 11 -4.52 -6.92 -18.34
C ASN A 11 -4.30 -6.23 -16.99
N SER A 12 -3.83 -5.00 -16.95
CA SER A 12 -3.57 -4.27 -15.70
C SER A 12 -4.00 -2.81 -15.82
N PHE A 13 -4.67 -2.30 -14.79
CA PHE A 13 -5.12 -0.91 -14.75
C PHE A 13 -4.68 -0.26 -13.43
N LYS A 14 -4.19 0.97 -13.49
CA LYS A 14 -3.72 1.72 -12.31
C LYS A 14 -4.72 2.81 -11.92
N CYS A 15 -5.01 2.90 -10.63
CA CYS A 15 -5.75 3.98 -10.00
C CYS A 15 -4.93 4.63 -8.88
N PHE A 16 -5.42 5.75 -8.36
CA PHE A 16 -4.74 6.55 -7.34
C PHE A 16 -5.69 6.88 -6.20
N LEU A 17 -5.21 6.74 -4.95
CA LEU A 17 -5.90 7.23 -3.74
C LEU A 17 -5.31 8.56 -3.24
N ALA A 18 -4.27 9.03 -3.93
CA ALA A 18 -3.63 10.32 -3.73
C ALA A 18 -3.89 11.25 -4.93
N TYR A 19 -3.34 12.46 -4.87
CA TYR A 19 -3.50 13.49 -5.91
C TYR A 19 -4.96 13.93 -6.08
N PRO A 20 -5.55 14.56 -5.03
CA PRO A 20 -6.92 15.09 -5.11
C PRO A 20 -7.05 16.04 -6.30
N ASP A 21 -8.26 16.06 -6.87
CA ASP A 21 -8.65 16.88 -8.04
C ASP A 21 -7.93 16.55 -9.36
N VAL A 22 -6.98 15.61 -9.36
CA VAL A 22 -6.23 15.20 -10.57
C VAL A 22 -6.47 13.72 -10.91
N PHE A 23 -6.17 12.81 -9.98
CA PHE A 23 -6.24 11.36 -10.23
C PHE A 23 -6.98 10.58 -9.13
N MET A 24 -7.22 11.19 -7.97
CA MET A 24 -7.78 10.51 -6.81
C MET A 24 -9.19 9.97 -7.10
N LEU A 25 -9.40 8.67 -6.85
CA LEU A 25 -10.73 8.08 -6.77
C LEU A 25 -11.26 8.12 -5.33
N GLU A 26 -12.57 8.35 -5.20
CA GLU A 26 -13.31 8.12 -3.95
C GLU A 26 -13.63 6.63 -3.76
N ASP A 27 -14.03 6.22 -2.55
CA ASP A 27 -14.16 4.81 -2.19
C ASP A 27 -15.24 4.05 -3.00
N ASP A 28 -16.33 4.71 -3.37
CA ASP A 28 -17.36 4.17 -4.25
C ASP A 28 -16.82 3.90 -5.66
N GLN A 29 -16.11 4.89 -6.22
CA GLN A 29 -15.44 4.77 -7.52
C GLN A 29 -14.34 3.70 -7.51
N LEU A 30 -13.60 3.58 -6.39
CA LEU A 30 -12.57 2.55 -6.22
C LEU A 30 -13.19 1.16 -6.19
N TYR A 31 -14.29 0.99 -5.46
CA TYR A 31 -15.02 -0.29 -5.43
C TYR A 31 -15.52 -0.68 -6.82
N ASP A 32 -16.16 0.24 -7.55
CA ASP A 32 -16.64 -0.01 -8.91
C ASP A 32 -15.48 -0.31 -9.87
N PHE A 33 -14.34 0.38 -9.72
CA PHE A 33 -13.13 0.11 -10.46
C PHE A 33 -12.62 -1.33 -10.23
N PHE A 34 -12.63 -1.81 -8.98
CA PHE A 34 -12.25 -3.19 -8.65
C PHE A 34 -13.22 -4.22 -9.21
N VAL A 35 -14.53 -3.98 -9.10
CA VAL A 35 -15.55 -4.85 -9.70
C VAL A 35 -15.30 -4.97 -11.21
N HIS A 36 -15.07 -3.85 -11.90
CA HIS A 36 -14.86 -3.87 -13.34
C HIS A 36 -13.52 -4.53 -13.75
N CYS A 37 -12.44 -4.31 -12.99
CA CYS A 37 -11.17 -5.02 -13.22
C CYS A 37 -11.36 -6.53 -13.11
N ARG A 38 -12.07 -7.00 -12.07
CA ARG A 38 -12.39 -8.41 -11.86
C ARG A 38 -13.18 -9.01 -13.02
N GLU A 39 -14.25 -8.34 -13.46
CA GLU A 39 -15.09 -8.79 -14.58
C GLU A 39 -14.28 -8.99 -15.88
N LEU A 40 -13.32 -8.10 -16.11
CA LEU A 40 -12.44 -8.15 -17.28
C LEU A 40 -11.27 -9.13 -17.13
N GLY A 41 -11.06 -9.71 -15.94
CA GLY A 41 -9.90 -10.57 -15.67
C GLY A 41 -8.59 -9.78 -15.58
N ALA A 42 -8.64 -8.49 -15.30
CA ALA A 42 -7.47 -7.62 -15.19
C ALA A 42 -7.03 -7.46 -13.72
N ILE A 43 -5.74 -7.26 -13.46
CA ILE A 43 -5.25 -6.94 -12.12
C ILE A 43 -5.40 -5.43 -11.86
N ALA A 44 -5.96 -5.08 -10.71
CA ALA A 44 -6.09 -3.70 -10.28
C ALA A 44 -4.81 -3.24 -9.57
N GLN A 45 -4.19 -2.16 -10.04
CA GLN A 45 -3.02 -1.53 -9.42
C GLN A 45 -3.44 -0.27 -8.68
N VAL A 46 -2.88 -0.04 -7.49
CA VAL A 46 -3.22 1.14 -6.68
C VAL A 46 -1.97 1.86 -6.18
N HIS A 47 -1.90 3.17 -6.44
CA HIS A 47 -1.06 4.07 -5.66
C HIS A 47 -1.79 4.38 -4.35
N ALA A 48 -1.34 3.79 -3.26
CA ALA A 48 -2.03 3.81 -1.98
C ALA A 48 -1.39 4.79 -0.98
N GLU A 49 -1.72 6.08 -1.10
CA GLU A 49 -1.56 7.06 -0.02
C GLU A 49 -2.88 7.80 0.21
N ASN A 50 -3.20 8.21 1.45
CA ASN A 50 -4.40 8.98 1.74
C ASN A 50 -4.28 10.43 1.20
N GLY A 51 -4.82 10.70 0.02
CA GLY A 51 -4.71 12.01 -0.64
C GLY A 51 -5.27 13.19 0.16
N LYS A 52 -6.36 12.98 0.89
CA LYS A 52 -6.99 14.02 1.72
C LYS A 52 -6.12 14.39 2.91
N LEU A 53 -5.52 13.40 3.58
CA LEU A 53 -4.57 13.64 4.67
C LEU A 53 -3.31 14.34 4.18
N ILE A 54 -2.78 13.92 3.02
CA ILE A 54 -1.63 14.58 2.38
C ILE A 54 -1.92 16.05 2.13
N ALA A 55 -3.05 16.38 1.50
CA ALA A 55 -3.41 17.77 1.22
C ALA A 55 -3.47 18.62 2.50
N ARG A 56 -4.06 18.10 3.58
CA ARG A 56 -4.10 18.79 4.88
C ARG A 56 -2.72 18.99 5.49
N LYS A 57 -1.86 17.97 5.44
CA LYS A 57 -0.49 18.05 5.93
C LYS A 57 0.36 19.03 5.12
N GLN A 58 0.19 19.07 3.80
CA GLN A 58 0.85 20.06 2.94
C GLN A 58 0.46 21.49 3.31
N GLU A 59 -0.83 21.77 3.48
CA GLU A 59 -1.33 23.08 3.96
C GLU A 59 -0.75 23.44 5.32
N GLU A 60 -0.69 22.49 6.26
CA GLU A 60 -0.15 22.67 7.60
C GLU A 60 1.34 23.10 7.55
N LEU A 61 2.15 22.41 6.76
CA LEU A 61 3.59 22.64 6.67
C LEU A 61 3.93 23.97 5.98
N VAL A 62 3.22 24.30 4.90
CA VAL A 62 3.38 25.58 4.20
C VAL A 62 3.02 26.75 5.11
N LYS A 63 1.94 26.65 5.90
CA LYS A 63 1.58 27.67 6.90
C LYS A 63 2.64 27.86 7.99
N LYS A 64 3.43 26.83 8.28
CA LYS A 64 4.57 26.87 9.21
C LYS A 64 5.87 27.35 8.55
N GLY A 65 5.85 27.70 7.26
CA GLY A 65 7.03 28.14 6.51
C GLY A 65 7.98 27.01 6.11
N ILE A 66 7.56 25.75 6.21
CA ILE A 66 8.35 24.59 5.77
C ILE A 66 8.11 24.40 4.27
N LEU A 67 9.02 24.90 3.46
CA LEU A 67 8.91 24.94 1.99
C LEU A 67 9.96 24.07 1.27
N GLY A 68 10.95 23.55 1.99
CA GLY A 68 12.02 22.71 1.43
C GLY A 68 11.58 21.25 1.18
N PRO A 69 12.44 20.43 0.52
CA PRO A 69 12.13 19.03 0.18
C PRO A 69 11.74 18.15 1.38
N GLU A 70 12.22 18.46 2.59
CA GLU A 70 11.80 17.80 3.83
C GLU A 70 10.28 17.92 4.09
N GLY A 71 9.69 19.04 3.66
CA GLY A 71 8.24 19.25 3.71
C GLY A 71 7.47 18.20 2.90
N HIS A 72 8.05 17.70 1.80
CA HIS A 72 7.43 16.63 1.01
C HIS A 72 7.27 15.34 1.82
N ALA A 73 8.35 14.89 2.47
CA ALA A 73 8.34 13.70 3.31
C ALA A 73 7.43 13.87 4.54
N PHE A 74 7.52 15.02 5.22
CA PHE A 74 6.68 15.32 6.38
C PHE A 74 5.20 15.44 6.03
N SER A 75 4.88 15.85 4.79
CA SER A 75 3.50 15.96 4.33
C SER A 75 2.83 14.60 4.08
N ARG A 76 3.64 13.54 3.99
CA ARG A 76 3.24 12.17 3.63
C ARG A 76 3.81 11.16 4.63
N PRO A 77 3.51 11.28 5.92
CA PRO A 77 4.01 10.32 6.90
C PRO A 77 3.45 8.92 6.59
N GLU A 78 4.11 7.87 7.05
CA GLU A 78 3.80 6.49 6.63
C GLU A 78 2.34 6.08 6.87
N GLN A 79 1.66 6.71 7.85
CA GLN A 79 0.25 6.48 8.13
C GLN A 79 -0.66 6.77 6.92
N CYS A 80 -0.26 7.69 6.02
CA CYS A 80 -0.98 7.93 4.77
C CYS A 80 -0.95 6.69 3.88
N GLU A 81 0.19 6.01 3.82
CA GLU A 81 0.40 4.80 3.01
C GLU A 81 -0.27 3.58 3.65
N VAL A 82 -0.10 3.43 4.97
CA VAL A 82 -0.67 2.31 5.76
C VAL A 82 -2.19 2.31 5.69
N GLU A 83 -2.83 3.45 5.93
CA GLU A 83 -4.29 3.57 5.90
C GLU A 83 -4.83 3.25 4.51
N ALA A 84 -4.29 3.88 3.47
CA ALA A 84 -4.78 3.69 2.11
C ALA A 84 -4.53 2.28 1.59
N THR A 85 -3.41 1.64 1.99
CA THR A 85 -3.14 0.23 1.68
C THR A 85 -4.20 -0.67 2.31
N GLY A 86 -4.49 -0.48 3.60
CA GLY A 86 -5.54 -1.24 4.29
C GLY A 86 -6.92 -1.04 3.66
N ARG A 87 -7.30 0.20 3.38
CA ARG A 87 -8.58 0.54 2.74
C ARG A 87 -8.72 -0.07 1.34
N ALA A 88 -7.68 0.02 0.51
CA ALA A 88 -7.68 -0.59 -0.82
C ALA A 88 -7.82 -2.13 -0.74
N ILE A 89 -7.11 -2.78 0.19
CA ILE A 89 -7.22 -4.23 0.43
C ILE A 89 -8.65 -4.60 0.83
N THR A 90 -9.26 -3.87 1.76
CA THR A 90 -10.64 -4.13 2.21
C THR A 90 -11.64 -4.03 1.07
N LEU A 91 -11.56 -2.96 0.27
CA LEU A 91 -12.48 -2.75 -0.85
C LEU A 91 -12.25 -3.77 -1.98
N ALA A 92 -11.00 -4.12 -2.27
CA ALA A 92 -10.68 -5.15 -3.26
C ALA A 92 -11.17 -6.54 -2.81
N ASP A 93 -11.03 -6.89 -1.53
CA ASP A 93 -11.55 -8.16 -1.00
C ASP A 93 -13.08 -8.20 -1.07
N ALA A 94 -13.77 -7.10 -0.74
CA ALA A 94 -15.22 -6.99 -0.88
C ALA A 94 -15.68 -7.16 -2.34
N ALA A 95 -14.91 -6.68 -3.31
CA ALA A 95 -15.15 -6.88 -4.74
C ALA A 95 -14.73 -8.29 -5.24
N ASN A 96 -14.04 -9.07 -4.41
CA ASN A 96 -13.31 -10.29 -4.78
C ASN A 96 -12.31 -10.06 -5.95
N CYS A 97 -11.76 -8.86 -6.05
CA CYS A 97 -10.82 -8.45 -7.08
C CYS A 97 -9.38 -8.66 -6.61
N PRO A 98 -8.50 -9.26 -7.43
CA PRO A 98 -7.08 -9.25 -7.14
C PRO A 98 -6.47 -7.85 -7.20
N LEU A 99 -5.68 -7.51 -6.18
CA LEU A 99 -5.07 -6.20 -5.99
C LEU A 99 -3.54 -6.27 -6.11
N TYR A 100 -2.95 -5.22 -6.67
CA TYR A 100 -1.51 -4.99 -6.74
C TYR A 100 -1.20 -3.62 -6.14
N VAL A 101 -0.52 -3.59 -5.00
CA VAL A 101 -0.06 -2.35 -4.37
C VAL A 101 1.32 -2.01 -4.93
N VAL A 102 1.37 -0.98 -5.77
CA VAL A 102 2.63 -0.49 -6.39
C VAL A 102 3.49 0.23 -5.35
N HIS A 103 4.81 0.29 -5.61
CA HIS A 103 5.79 1.12 -4.88
C HIS A 103 5.54 1.22 -3.35
N VAL A 104 5.53 0.08 -2.67
CA VAL A 104 5.46 -0.02 -1.19
C VAL A 104 6.77 0.48 -0.60
N MET A 105 6.69 1.55 0.19
CA MET A 105 7.85 2.26 0.74
C MET A 105 7.98 2.11 2.26
N SER A 106 6.91 1.75 2.98
CA SER A 106 6.94 1.52 4.44
C SER A 106 6.79 0.05 4.83
N SER A 107 7.49 -0.35 5.90
CA SER A 107 7.35 -1.68 6.49
C SER A 107 5.95 -1.91 7.07
N ALA A 108 5.29 -0.87 7.57
CA ALA A 108 3.93 -0.97 8.08
C ALA A 108 2.90 -1.23 6.96
N ALA A 109 3.05 -0.63 5.77
CA ALA A 109 2.22 -0.96 4.62
C ALA A 109 2.51 -2.38 4.10
N ALA A 110 3.78 -2.79 4.08
CA ALA A 110 4.15 -4.18 3.77
C ALA A 110 3.52 -5.18 4.77
N GLN A 111 3.41 -4.81 6.05
CA GLN A 111 2.72 -5.62 7.05
C GLN A 111 1.22 -5.76 6.76
N LYS A 112 0.54 -4.68 6.33
CA LYS A 112 -0.88 -4.77 5.90
C LYS A 112 -1.08 -5.77 4.76
N ILE A 113 -0.15 -5.80 3.80
CA ILE A 113 -0.16 -6.77 2.71
C ILE A 113 0.09 -8.19 3.25
N SER A 114 1.05 -8.35 4.17
CA SER A 114 1.33 -9.63 4.83
C SER A 114 0.09 -10.19 5.54
N ASP A 115 -0.55 -9.39 6.38
CA ASP A 115 -1.74 -9.78 7.16
C ASP A 115 -2.88 -10.21 6.22
N ALA A 116 -3.15 -9.40 5.19
CA ALA A 116 -4.17 -9.71 4.19
C ALA A 116 -3.90 -11.02 3.45
N ARG A 117 -2.63 -11.29 3.10
CA ARG A 117 -2.24 -12.57 2.47
C ARG A 117 -2.41 -13.74 3.41
N GLN A 118 -2.11 -13.56 4.69
CA GLN A 118 -2.35 -14.57 5.73
C GLN A 118 -3.85 -14.92 5.84
N ASP A 119 -4.72 -13.92 5.68
CA ASP A 119 -6.18 -14.09 5.62
C ASP A 119 -6.68 -14.66 4.26
N GLY A 120 -5.76 -14.94 3.33
CA GLY A 120 -6.08 -15.50 2.02
C GLY A 120 -6.65 -14.47 1.03
N ILE A 121 -6.53 -13.17 1.31
CA ILE A 121 -6.91 -12.09 0.39
C ILE A 121 -5.94 -12.08 -0.80
N LEU A 122 -6.48 -11.78 -1.98
CA LEU A 122 -5.74 -11.79 -3.25
C LEU A 122 -4.99 -10.46 -3.45
N VAL A 123 -3.90 -10.26 -2.72
CA VAL A 123 -3.08 -9.04 -2.82
C VAL A 123 -1.61 -9.36 -3.12
N VAL A 124 -1.04 -8.59 -4.04
CA VAL A 124 0.37 -8.57 -4.43
C VAL A 124 0.97 -7.23 -4.00
N GLY A 125 2.18 -7.25 -3.44
CA GLY A 125 2.93 -6.04 -3.11
C GLY A 125 4.22 -5.91 -3.93
N GLU A 126 4.52 -4.69 -4.36
CA GLU A 126 5.75 -4.32 -5.08
C GLU A 126 6.63 -3.41 -4.23
N ALA A 127 7.87 -3.83 -3.98
CA ALA A 127 8.91 -2.90 -3.51
C ALA A 127 9.62 -2.27 -4.72
N ILE A 128 10.29 -1.14 -4.54
CA ILE A 128 11.11 -0.54 -5.60
C ILE A 128 12.57 -0.38 -5.16
N ALA A 129 13.47 -0.32 -6.13
CA ALA A 129 14.92 -0.20 -5.88
C ALA A 129 15.27 0.92 -4.88
N ALA A 130 14.62 2.09 -5.00
CA ALA A 130 14.83 3.21 -4.08
C ALA A 130 14.55 2.81 -2.61
N GLY A 131 13.38 2.23 -2.34
CA GLY A 131 12.98 1.78 -0.99
C GLY A 131 13.82 0.63 -0.44
N LEU A 132 14.55 -0.11 -1.29
CA LEU A 132 15.41 -1.22 -0.89
C LEU A 132 16.86 -0.81 -0.61
N ALA A 133 17.29 0.39 -1.00
CA ALA A 133 18.70 0.77 -0.97
C ALA A 133 19.01 2.09 -0.27
N THR A 134 18.07 3.03 -0.27
CA THR A 134 18.27 4.38 0.29
C THR A 134 17.12 4.78 1.21
N ASP A 135 17.26 5.90 1.92
CA ASP A 135 16.40 6.31 3.03
C ASP A 135 16.09 7.82 3.02
N GLY A 136 15.10 8.22 3.82
CA GLY A 136 14.57 9.57 3.89
C GLY A 136 15.49 10.59 4.56
N SER A 137 16.63 10.20 5.12
CA SER A 137 17.60 11.17 5.68
C SER A 137 18.13 12.13 4.61
N HIS A 138 18.13 11.72 3.34
CA HIS A 138 18.53 12.58 2.23
C HIS A 138 17.64 13.82 2.06
N TYR A 139 16.38 13.80 2.50
CA TYR A 139 15.51 14.98 2.49
C TYR A 139 15.98 16.10 3.42
N LEU A 140 16.81 15.76 4.42
CA LEU A 140 17.34 16.71 5.40
C LEU A 140 18.73 17.26 5.01
N ASN A 141 19.22 16.91 3.81
CA ASN A 141 20.51 17.38 3.33
C ASN A 141 20.52 18.90 3.16
N LYS A 142 21.61 19.56 3.55
CA LYS A 142 21.75 21.03 3.44
C LYS A 142 21.81 21.51 2.00
N CYS A 143 22.27 20.67 1.07
CA CYS A 143 22.21 20.94 -0.35
C CYS A 143 20.79 20.69 -0.87
N TRP A 144 20.09 21.77 -1.24
CA TRP A 144 18.73 21.68 -1.76
C TRP A 144 18.64 20.75 -2.99
N ARG A 145 19.59 20.84 -3.93
CA ARG A 145 19.64 19.98 -5.12
C ARG A 145 19.72 18.51 -4.74
N HIS A 146 20.54 18.16 -3.74
CA HIS A 146 20.62 16.80 -3.21
C HIS A 146 19.27 16.37 -2.67
N ALA A 147 18.69 17.12 -1.74
CA ALA A 147 17.43 16.76 -1.10
C ALA A 147 16.26 16.64 -2.10
N ALA A 148 16.17 17.56 -3.06
CA ALA A 148 15.17 17.53 -4.12
C ALA A 148 15.34 16.34 -5.08
N GLY A 149 16.57 15.85 -5.27
CA GLY A 149 16.88 14.67 -6.09
C GLY A 149 16.19 13.40 -5.60
N TYR A 150 15.88 13.28 -4.31
CA TYR A 150 15.20 12.11 -3.71
C TYR A 150 13.67 12.26 -3.64
N VAL A 151 13.09 13.39 -4.08
CA VAL A 151 11.63 13.64 -3.97
C VAL A 151 10.85 12.72 -4.90
N MET A 152 10.05 11.83 -4.30
CA MET A 152 9.14 10.88 -4.96
C MET A 152 7.97 10.51 -4.02
N SER A 153 6.93 9.86 -4.55
CA SER A 153 5.70 9.55 -3.80
C SER A 153 5.27 8.08 -3.97
N PRO A 154 5.13 7.29 -2.88
CA PRO A 154 5.39 7.67 -1.48
C PRO A 154 6.87 8.02 -1.22
N PRO A 155 7.18 8.86 -0.21
CA PRO A 155 8.55 9.27 0.05
C PRO A 155 9.37 8.11 0.65
N LEU A 156 10.70 8.21 0.53
CA LEU A 156 11.62 7.33 1.23
C LEU A 156 11.42 7.44 2.75
N ARG A 157 11.53 6.29 3.43
CA ARG A 157 11.30 6.15 4.87
C ARG A 157 12.60 6.13 5.64
N GLU A 158 12.50 6.05 6.96
CA GLU A 158 13.66 6.05 7.85
C GLU A 158 14.67 4.92 7.56
N LYS A 159 15.89 5.11 8.05
CA LYS A 159 16.94 4.12 7.93
C LYS A 159 16.54 2.83 8.63
N GLY A 160 16.72 1.70 7.97
CA GLY A 160 16.32 0.37 8.45
C GLY A 160 15.09 -0.17 7.75
N THR A 161 14.22 0.68 7.19
CA THR A 161 13.06 0.24 6.39
C THR A 161 13.48 -0.61 5.19
N GLN A 162 14.63 -0.32 4.60
CA GLN A 162 15.20 -1.05 3.44
C GLN A 162 15.32 -2.55 3.73
N THR A 163 15.94 -2.88 4.88
CA THR A 163 16.14 -4.25 5.32
C THR A 163 14.81 -4.93 5.63
N LEU A 164 13.84 -4.21 6.19
CA LEU A 164 12.50 -4.74 6.48
C LEU A 164 11.74 -5.07 5.18
N LEU A 165 11.81 -4.21 4.17
CA LEU A 165 11.21 -4.47 2.86
C LEU A 165 11.91 -5.64 2.14
N MET A 166 13.24 -5.75 2.24
CA MET A 166 13.97 -6.90 1.70
C MET A 166 13.57 -8.22 2.38
N LYS A 167 13.38 -8.21 3.71
CA LYS A 167 12.83 -9.37 4.44
C LYS A 167 11.40 -9.69 4.04
N ALA A 168 10.56 -8.67 3.79
CA ALA A 168 9.21 -8.86 3.28
C ALA A 168 9.21 -9.51 1.89
N LEU A 169 10.16 -9.15 1.01
CA LEU A 169 10.39 -9.84 -0.26
C LEU A 169 10.83 -11.28 -0.03
N ALA A 170 11.84 -11.51 0.82
CA ALA A 170 12.37 -12.84 1.15
C ALA A 170 11.26 -13.82 1.53
N ASN A 171 10.39 -13.39 2.46
CA ASN A 171 9.28 -14.19 2.99
C ASN A 171 8.05 -14.24 2.07
N GLY A 172 8.05 -13.53 0.94
CA GLY A 172 6.93 -13.53 -0.02
C GLY A 172 5.70 -12.74 0.44
N HIS A 173 5.88 -11.82 1.39
CA HIS A 173 4.88 -10.80 1.73
C HIS A 173 4.77 -9.78 0.59
N LEU A 174 5.93 -9.39 0.04
CA LEU A 174 6.07 -8.67 -1.23
C LEU A 174 6.58 -9.65 -2.28
N GLU A 175 6.19 -9.47 -3.54
CA GLU A 175 6.42 -10.46 -4.59
C GLU A 175 7.28 -9.94 -5.75
N CYS A 176 7.34 -8.63 -5.95
CA CYS A 176 8.00 -8.03 -7.11
C CYS A 176 8.87 -6.83 -6.72
N THR A 177 9.86 -6.57 -7.57
CA THR A 177 10.69 -5.37 -7.53
C THR A 177 10.52 -4.54 -8.80
N GLY A 178 10.04 -3.31 -8.63
CA GLY A 178 10.00 -2.28 -9.66
C GLY A 178 11.08 -1.22 -9.45
N THR A 179 10.93 -0.09 -10.14
CA THR A 179 11.82 1.08 -9.97
C THR A 179 11.08 2.39 -9.81
N ASP A 180 9.85 2.46 -10.30
CA ASP A 180 9.13 3.72 -10.48
C ASP A 180 9.98 4.78 -11.19
N HIS A 181 10.75 4.33 -12.20
CA HIS A 181 11.71 5.18 -12.91
C HIS A 181 11.00 6.34 -13.60
N CYS A 182 11.18 7.53 -13.04
CA CYS A 182 10.54 8.77 -13.45
C CYS A 182 11.54 9.90 -13.17
N VAL A 183 12.41 10.18 -14.13
CA VAL A 183 13.58 11.03 -13.90
C VAL A 183 13.34 12.47 -14.30
N PHE A 184 13.85 13.38 -13.47
CA PHE A 184 13.88 14.82 -13.73
C PHE A 184 15.27 15.35 -13.44
N LYS A 185 15.80 16.16 -14.36
CA LYS A 185 17.07 16.86 -14.17
C LYS A 185 16.94 17.92 -13.08
N ALA A 186 18.07 18.41 -12.59
CA ALA A 186 18.07 19.37 -11.48
C ALA A 186 17.35 20.69 -11.77
N ASP A 187 17.40 21.17 -13.02
CA ASP A 187 16.65 22.35 -13.48
C ASP A 187 15.12 22.13 -13.42
N GLN A 188 14.66 20.94 -13.79
CA GLN A 188 13.26 20.53 -13.68
C GLN A 188 12.84 20.38 -12.22
N LYS A 189 13.69 19.77 -11.38
CA LYS A 189 13.46 19.70 -9.92
C LYS A 189 13.32 21.11 -9.33
N ALA A 190 14.12 22.08 -9.79
CA ALA A 190 14.14 23.47 -9.31
C ALA A 190 12.84 24.25 -9.52
N LEU A 191 11.86 23.73 -10.27
CA LEU A 191 10.50 24.27 -10.31
C LEU A 191 9.87 24.41 -8.90
N GLY A 192 10.26 23.56 -7.95
CA GLY A 192 9.83 23.62 -6.56
C GLY A 192 10.86 24.16 -5.58
N LYS A 193 11.84 24.96 -6.02
CA LYS A 193 12.89 25.51 -5.15
C LYS A 193 12.35 26.30 -3.95
N ASP A 194 11.21 26.97 -4.12
CA ASP A 194 10.55 27.78 -3.08
C ASP A 194 9.26 27.13 -2.55
N ASP A 195 8.90 25.93 -3.03
CA ASP A 195 7.67 25.21 -2.64
C ASP A 195 7.78 23.73 -3.05
N PHE A 196 8.01 22.86 -2.06
CA PHE A 196 8.19 21.42 -2.28
C PHE A 196 7.05 20.75 -3.05
N ARG A 197 5.83 21.30 -2.98
CA ARG A 197 4.64 20.76 -3.67
C ARG A 197 4.78 20.85 -5.20
N LYS A 198 5.67 21.72 -5.68
CA LYS A 198 5.95 21.94 -7.10
C LYS A 198 7.18 21.18 -7.60
N ILE A 199 7.89 20.44 -6.75
CA ILE A 199 9.00 19.59 -7.18
C ILE A 199 8.42 18.40 -7.96
N PRO A 200 8.80 18.18 -9.23
CA PRO A 200 8.40 16.99 -9.97
C PRO A 200 8.81 15.71 -9.22
N ASN A 201 7.85 14.82 -8.98
CA ASN A 201 8.04 13.61 -8.17
C ASN A 201 8.58 12.47 -9.03
N GLY A 202 9.69 11.88 -8.61
CA GLY A 202 10.29 10.73 -9.28
C GLY A 202 11.81 10.65 -9.13
N VAL A 203 12.34 9.45 -9.33
CA VAL A 203 13.76 9.10 -9.16
C VAL A 203 14.24 8.15 -10.26
N ASN A 204 15.56 7.93 -10.31
CA ASN A 204 16.22 6.98 -11.20
C ASN A 204 16.19 5.55 -10.62
N GLY A 205 16.57 4.55 -11.44
CA GLY A 205 16.74 3.19 -10.94
C GLY A 205 16.54 2.05 -11.93
N VAL A 206 16.10 2.32 -13.17
CA VAL A 206 15.87 1.27 -14.20
C VAL A 206 17.12 0.43 -14.48
N GLU A 207 18.27 1.07 -14.53
CA GLU A 207 19.57 0.45 -14.75
C GLU A 207 20.10 -0.24 -13.48
N ASP A 208 19.92 0.40 -12.32
CA ASP A 208 20.58 0.00 -11.08
C ASP A 208 19.82 -1.09 -10.30
N ARG A 209 18.54 -1.31 -10.60
CA ARG A 209 17.65 -2.22 -9.83
C ARG A 209 18.28 -3.57 -9.55
N MET A 210 18.83 -4.23 -10.57
CA MET A 210 19.30 -5.61 -10.41
C MET A 210 20.53 -5.68 -9.50
N SER A 211 21.55 -4.83 -9.69
CA SER A 211 22.72 -4.81 -8.79
C SER A 211 22.34 -4.37 -7.38
N VAL A 212 21.43 -3.40 -7.24
CA VAL A 212 20.92 -2.97 -5.93
C VAL A 212 20.22 -4.12 -5.19
N VAL A 213 19.33 -4.86 -5.86
CA VAL A 213 18.62 -5.99 -5.24
C VAL A 213 19.60 -7.13 -4.94
N TRP A 214 20.60 -7.36 -5.79
CA TRP A 214 21.65 -8.35 -5.55
C TRP A 214 22.49 -8.00 -4.33
N GLU A 215 23.02 -6.79 -4.26
CA GLU A 215 23.82 -6.28 -3.14
C GLU A 215 23.02 -6.29 -1.82
N LYS A 216 21.81 -5.70 -1.82
CA LYS A 216 21.01 -5.59 -0.60
C LYS A 216 20.33 -6.88 -0.19
N GLY A 217 20.20 -7.84 -1.10
CA GLY A 217 19.47 -9.08 -0.88
C GLY A 217 20.35 -10.33 -0.82
N VAL A 218 21.09 -10.60 -1.90
CA VAL A 218 21.89 -11.83 -2.06
C VAL A 218 23.18 -11.74 -1.27
N VAL A 219 23.96 -10.68 -1.47
CA VAL A 219 25.24 -10.47 -0.77
C VAL A 219 25.04 -10.35 0.74
N SER A 220 23.96 -9.68 1.16
CA SER A 220 23.59 -9.56 2.57
C SER A 220 23.08 -10.85 3.21
N GLY A 221 22.83 -11.90 2.43
CA GLY A 221 22.31 -13.19 2.89
C GLY A 221 20.83 -13.21 3.25
N ILE A 222 20.06 -12.19 2.87
CA ILE A 222 18.61 -12.13 3.17
C ILE A 222 17.80 -12.98 2.17
N ILE A 223 18.23 -13.04 0.91
CA ILE A 223 17.64 -13.87 -0.14
C ILE A 223 18.71 -14.70 -0.85
N ASP A 224 18.30 -15.80 -1.47
CA ASP A 224 19.16 -16.58 -2.36
C ASP A 224 19.02 -16.12 -3.84
N PRO A 225 19.91 -16.58 -4.75
CA PRO A 225 19.82 -16.25 -6.17
C PRO A 225 18.51 -16.70 -6.85
N CYS A 226 17.87 -17.78 -6.39
CA CYS A 226 16.59 -18.24 -6.93
C CYS A 226 15.47 -17.25 -6.61
N LYS A 227 15.47 -16.73 -5.38
CA LYS A 227 14.54 -15.69 -4.93
C LYS A 227 14.82 -14.37 -5.63
N PHE A 228 16.09 -14.03 -5.89
CA PHE A 228 16.47 -12.89 -6.73
C PHE A 228 15.83 -12.99 -8.13
N VAL A 229 15.95 -14.13 -8.81
CA VAL A 229 15.28 -14.36 -10.10
C VAL A 229 13.77 -14.20 -9.99
N ALA A 230 13.17 -14.76 -8.93
CA ALA A 230 11.72 -14.70 -8.72
C ALA A 230 11.18 -13.27 -8.62
N ILE A 231 11.78 -12.44 -7.77
CA ILE A 231 11.31 -11.07 -7.50
C ILE A 231 11.72 -10.05 -8.55
N THR A 232 12.69 -10.38 -9.41
CA THR A 232 13.17 -9.47 -10.48
C THR A 232 12.58 -9.77 -11.85
N SER A 233 12.05 -10.99 -12.08
CA SER A 233 11.49 -11.40 -13.37
C SER A 233 10.29 -12.36 -13.27
N THR A 234 10.46 -13.56 -12.69
CA THR A 234 9.48 -14.65 -12.80
C THR A 234 8.10 -14.29 -12.24
N ASN A 235 8.04 -13.63 -11.08
CA ASN A 235 6.77 -13.26 -10.46
C ASN A 235 6.03 -12.22 -11.31
N ALA A 236 6.73 -11.19 -11.81
CA ALA A 236 6.15 -10.21 -12.72
C ALA A 236 5.58 -10.88 -13.97
N ALA A 237 6.32 -11.82 -14.58
CA ALA A 237 5.84 -12.57 -15.74
C ALA A 237 4.57 -13.39 -15.44
N LYS A 238 4.48 -14.01 -14.26
CA LYS A 238 3.27 -14.74 -13.83
C LYS A 238 2.10 -13.80 -13.57
N ILE A 239 2.32 -12.71 -12.84
CA ILE A 239 1.29 -11.71 -12.49
C ILE A 239 0.69 -11.09 -13.75
N PHE A 240 1.53 -10.63 -14.68
CA PHE A 240 1.11 -10.01 -15.93
C PHE A 240 0.85 -11.01 -17.07
N ASN A 241 0.78 -12.30 -16.77
CA ASN A 241 0.34 -13.39 -17.67
C ASN A 241 1.19 -13.60 -18.94
N ILE A 242 2.51 -13.51 -18.80
CA ILE A 242 3.49 -13.73 -19.89
C ILE A 242 4.54 -14.79 -19.52
N TYR A 243 4.29 -15.58 -18.48
CA TYR A 243 5.10 -16.75 -18.10
C TYR A 243 4.62 -18.01 -18.84
N PRO A 244 5.50 -18.93 -19.30
CA PRO A 244 6.95 -18.90 -19.18
C PRO A 244 7.68 -18.13 -20.30
N ARG A 245 6.96 -17.54 -21.26
CA ARG A 245 7.56 -16.78 -22.38
C ARG A 245 8.63 -15.79 -21.90
N LYS A 246 8.38 -15.08 -20.80
CA LYS A 246 9.36 -14.26 -20.06
C LYS A 246 9.61 -14.81 -18.67
N GLY A 247 10.77 -14.48 -18.09
CA GLY A 247 11.10 -14.74 -16.69
C GLY A 247 11.40 -16.21 -16.37
N ARG A 248 11.76 -17.02 -17.38
CA ARG A 248 12.23 -18.39 -17.23
C ARG A 248 13.19 -18.76 -18.38
N ILE A 249 14.32 -19.36 -18.06
CA ILE A 249 15.18 -20.03 -19.04
C ILE A 249 14.63 -21.44 -19.23
N ASP A 250 13.96 -21.67 -20.36
CA ASP A 250 13.39 -22.96 -20.74
C ASP A 250 13.24 -23.04 -22.25
N VAL A 251 13.12 -24.25 -22.80
CA VAL A 251 12.87 -24.44 -24.23
C VAL A 251 11.52 -23.82 -24.59
N GLY A 252 11.53 -22.90 -25.56
CA GLY A 252 10.33 -22.17 -26.01
C GLY A 252 10.10 -20.81 -25.34
N SER A 253 10.88 -20.43 -24.33
CA SER A 253 10.90 -19.06 -23.80
C SER A 253 11.62 -18.09 -24.74
N ASP A 254 11.30 -16.80 -24.66
CA ASP A 254 12.06 -15.77 -25.38
C ASP A 254 13.49 -15.71 -24.81
N ALA A 255 14.48 -15.55 -25.70
CA ALA A 255 15.90 -15.44 -25.33
C ALA A 255 16.24 -14.04 -24.79
N ASP A 256 15.61 -13.67 -23.68
CA ASP A 256 15.93 -12.52 -22.84
C ASP A 256 16.74 -13.02 -21.63
N ILE A 257 18.06 -12.95 -21.73
CA ILE A 257 18.99 -13.62 -20.82
C ILE A 257 20.05 -12.61 -20.38
N VAL A 258 20.42 -12.67 -19.11
CA VAL A 258 21.55 -11.91 -18.56
C VAL A 258 22.60 -12.89 -18.09
N VAL A 259 23.81 -12.79 -18.62
CA VAL A 259 24.99 -13.42 -18.01
C VAL A 259 25.41 -12.51 -16.87
N TRP A 260 25.29 -13.03 -15.65
CA TRP A 260 25.46 -12.26 -14.42
C TRP A 260 26.75 -12.68 -13.73
N ASP A 261 27.68 -11.74 -13.58
CA ASP A 261 28.88 -11.95 -12.76
C ASP A 261 28.54 -11.59 -11.31
N ALA A 262 28.46 -12.61 -10.46
CA ALA A 262 28.09 -12.47 -9.06
C ALA A 262 29.17 -11.81 -8.19
N GLU A 263 30.44 -11.89 -8.61
CA GLU A 263 31.61 -11.47 -7.82
C GLU A 263 32.15 -10.12 -8.28
N ALA A 264 31.90 -9.71 -9.53
CA ALA A 264 32.29 -8.40 -10.02
C ALA A 264 31.61 -7.27 -9.25
N THR A 265 32.36 -6.18 -9.02
CA THR A 265 31.92 -5.01 -8.28
C THR A 265 31.91 -3.74 -9.13
N ARG A 266 30.93 -2.86 -8.88
CA ARG A 266 30.85 -1.52 -9.45
C ARG A 266 30.44 -0.51 -8.40
N ILE A 267 30.94 0.71 -8.53
CA ILE A 267 30.47 1.87 -7.78
C ILE A 267 29.47 2.61 -8.66
N ILE A 268 28.22 2.74 -8.20
CA ILE A 268 27.17 3.44 -8.93
C ILE A 268 27.49 4.93 -8.96
N SER A 269 27.48 5.54 -10.14
CA SER A 269 27.66 6.98 -10.31
C SER A 269 26.83 7.53 -11.47
N ALA A 270 26.29 8.75 -11.32
CA ALA A 270 25.69 9.51 -12.40
C ALA A 270 26.68 9.81 -13.54
N SER A 271 27.99 9.77 -13.27
CA SER A 271 29.02 9.98 -14.31
C SER A 271 29.21 8.78 -15.25
N THR A 272 28.78 7.59 -14.84
CA THR A 272 28.99 6.33 -15.57
C THR A 272 27.70 5.62 -15.96
N HIS A 273 26.55 6.08 -15.48
CA HIS A 273 25.27 5.48 -15.81
C HIS A 273 24.80 5.79 -17.25
N HIS A 274 23.77 5.10 -17.70
CA HIS A 274 23.21 5.22 -19.05
C HIS A 274 21.84 5.93 -19.05
N GLN A 275 21.43 6.50 -17.91
CA GLN A 275 20.16 7.19 -17.74
C GLN A 275 20.27 8.67 -18.16
N ASN A 276 19.23 9.24 -18.77
CA ASN A 276 19.22 10.66 -19.19
C ASN A 276 18.83 11.60 -18.03
N VAL A 277 19.62 11.58 -16.96
CA VAL A 277 19.43 12.42 -15.76
C VAL A 277 20.79 12.77 -15.16
N ASP A 278 20.91 13.93 -14.52
CA ASP A 278 22.18 14.45 -13.99
C ASP A 278 22.35 14.17 -12.48
N PHE A 279 21.77 13.05 -12.03
CA PHE A 279 21.74 12.63 -10.63
C PHE A 279 21.52 11.11 -10.51
N ASN A 280 22.08 10.48 -9.48
CA ASN A 280 21.76 9.09 -9.12
C ASN A 280 21.48 8.98 -7.61
N ILE A 281 20.31 8.48 -7.22
CA ILE A 281 19.95 8.31 -5.80
C ILE A 281 20.83 7.25 -5.07
N PHE A 282 21.56 6.43 -5.82
CA PHE A 282 22.49 5.43 -5.32
C PHE A 282 23.96 5.84 -5.48
N GLU A 283 24.25 7.14 -5.70
CA GLU A 283 25.61 7.66 -5.90
C GLU A 283 26.59 7.15 -4.84
N GLY A 284 27.71 6.58 -5.30
CA GLY A 284 28.77 6.06 -4.44
C GLY A 284 28.49 4.68 -3.82
N MET A 285 27.34 4.06 -4.10
CA MET A 285 27.05 2.71 -3.63
C MET A 285 27.91 1.69 -4.38
N GLU A 286 28.75 0.96 -3.65
CA GLU A 286 29.39 -0.25 -4.17
C GLU A 286 28.36 -1.39 -4.21
N CYS A 287 28.29 -2.09 -5.33
CA CYS A 287 27.43 -3.26 -5.52
C CYS A 287 28.22 -4.39 -6.15
N HIS A 288 28.09 -5.59 -5.58
CA HIS A 288 28.42 -6.82 -6.28
C HIS A 288 27.27 -7.21 -7.21
N GLY A 289 27.55 -8.09 -8.17
CA GLY A 289 26.55 -8.54 -9.12
C GLY A 289 26.36 -7.55 -10.26
N ILE A 290 26.93 -7.85 -11.41
CA ILE A 290 26.88 -7.00 -12.59
C ILE A 290 26.38 -7.80 -13.80
N PRO A 291 25.52 -7.20 -14.66
CA PRO A 291 25.21 -7.79 -15.95
C PRO A 291 26.45 -7.72 -16.85
N GLN A 292 27.14 -8.85 -17.03
CA GLN A 292 28.30 -8.95 -17.91
C GLN A 292 27.89 -8.98 -19.38
N VAL A 293 26.83 -9.72 -19.71
CA VAL A 293 26.25 -9.76 -21.06
C VAL A 293 24.74 -9.68 -20.95
N VAL A 294 24.11 -8.83 -21.76
CA VAL A 294 22.65 -8.74 -21.85
C VAL A 294 22.22 -9.17 -23.24
N ILE A 295 21.35 -10.18 -23.29
CA ILE A 295 20.76 -10.73 -24.49
C ILE A 295 19.27 -10.41 -24.47
N THR A 296 18.76 -9.81 -25.55
CA THR A 296 17.32 -9.57 -25.73
C THR A 296 16.86 -10.14 -27.05
N ASN A 297 15.80 -10.95 -27.04
CA ASN A 297 15.27 -11.63 -28.23
C ASN A 297 16.37 -12.38 -29.02
N GLY A 298 17.34 -12.98 -28.33
CA GLY A 298 18.45 -13.73 -28.93
C GLY A 298 19.61 -12.88 -29.48
N HIS A 299 19.60 -11.56 -29.28
CA HIS A 299 20.68 -10.66 -29.71
C HIS A 299 21.43 -10.11 -28.51
N VAL A 300 22.76 -10.17 -28.54
CA VAL A 300 23.63 -9.51 -27.56
C VAL A 300 23.51 -8.00 -27.73
N VAL A 301 22.91 -7.33 -26.74
CA VAL A 301 22.70 -5.87 -26.74
C VAL A 301 23.63 -5.13 -25.79
N VAL A 302 24.21 -5.82 -24.81
CA VAL A 302 25.36 -5.37 -24.04
C VAL A 302 26.36 -6.51 -24.06
N ASP A 303 27.58 -6.24 -24.51
CA ASP A 303 28.66 -7.23 -24.56
C ASP A 303 29.52 -7.20 -23.29
N GLU A 304 30.51 -8.11 -23.24
CA GLU A 304 31.42 -8.28 -22.10
C GLU A 304 32.28 -7.03 -21.81
N ASP A 305 32.46 -6.14 -22.80
CA ASP A 305 33.17 -4.87 -22.66
C ASP A 305 32.25 -3.74 -22.13
N GLY A 306 30.95 -4.03 -21.93
CA GLY A 306 29.94 -3.07 -21.49
C GLY A 306 29.39 -2.18 -22.62
N ALA A 307 29.70 -2.48 -23.88
CA ALA A 307 29.26 -1.66 -25.00
C ALA A 307 27.79 -1.94 -25.37
N LEU A 308 26.98 -0.88 -25.43
CA LEU A 308 25.59 -0.95 -25.85
C LEU A 308 25.47 -1.09 -27.38
N LYS A 309 24.93 -2.22 -27.84
CA LYS A 309 24.73 -2.59 -29.24
C LYS A 309 23.24 -2.77 -29.55
N VAL A 310 22.50 -1.67 -29.60
CA VAL A 310 21.05 -1.69 -29.87
C VAL A 310 20.66 -0.64 -30.90
N SER A 311 19.62 -0.93 -31.68
CA SER A 311 18.96 0.05 -32.55
C SER A 311 17.58 0.40 -32.00
N GLN A 312 17.23 1.69 -32.06
CA GLN A 312 15.91 2.17 -31.65
C GLN A 312 14.81 1.40 -32.39
N GLY A 313 13.81 0.91 -31.66
CA GLY A 313 12.68 0.15 -32.22
C GLY A 313 12.88 -1.36 -32.29
N SER A 314 14.00 -1.91 -31.80
CA SER A 314 14.22 -3.36 -31.72
C SER A 314 13.26 -4.07 -30.74
N GLY A 315 12.86 -3.37 -29.65
CA GLY A 315 11.88 -3.86 -28.68
C GLY A 315 10.49 -3.99 -29.28
N ARG A 316 9.71 -4.96 -28.78
CA ARG A 316 8.35 -5.24 -29.25
C ARG A 316 7.36 -5.18 -28.11
N PHE A 317 6.16 -4.69 -28.41
CA PHE A 317 5.02 -4.82 -27.50
C PHE A 317 4.71 -6.31 -27.25
N VAL A 318 4.59 -6.68 -25.98
CA VAL A 318 4.17 -8.02 -25.55
C VAL A 318 2.74 -7.89 -25.01
N PRO A 319 1.72 -8.40 -25.71
CA PRO A 319 0.36 -8.36 -25.18
C PRO A 319 0.28 -9.19 -23.90
N THR A 320 -0.43 -8.67 -22.90
CA THR A 320 -0.68 -9.33 -21.61
C THR A 320 -2.14 -9.82 -21.58
N PRO A 321 -2.39 -11.13 -21.79
CA PRO A 321 -3.75 -11.67 -21.78
C PRO A 321 -4.40 -11.55 -20.40
N THR A 322 -5.72 -11.33 -20.35
CA THR A 322 -6.48 -11.31 -19.10
C THR A 322 -6.58 -12.69 -18.44
N PHE A 323 -7.14 -12.73 -17.23
CA PHE A 323 -7.35 -13.93 -16.42
C PHE A 323 -6.05 -14.72 -16.15
N SER A 324 -4.98 -14.03 -15.73
CA SER A 324 -3.73 -14.68 -15.31
C SER A 324 -4.03 -15.84 -14.35
N PRO A 325 -3.66 -17.09 -14.68
CA PRO A 325 -3.92 -18.23 -13.79
C PRO A 325 -3.26 -18.06 -12.41
N TYR A 326 -2.11 -17.37 -12.35
CA TYR A 326 -1.42 -17.08 -11.10
C TYR A 326 -2.27 -16.25 -10.14
N ILE A 327 -3.04 -15.31 -10.69
CA ILE A 327 -3.83 -14.33 -9.93
C ILE A 327 -5.30 -14.77 -9.78
N TYR A 328 -5.90 -15.30 -10.85
CA TYR A 328 -7.34 -15.54 -10.97
C TYR A 328 -7.78 -16.97 -10.63
N SER A 329 -6.86 -17.94 -10.50
CA SER A 329 -7.21 -19.35 -10.23
C SER A 329 -8.09 -19.54 -8.97
N LYS A 330 -7.91 -18.68 -7.96
CA LYS A 330 -8.66 -18.72 -6.70
C LYS A 330 -10.01 -17.99 -6.77
N VAL A 331 -10.19 -17.03 -7.70
CA VAL A 331 -11.36 -16.13 -7.74
C VAL A 331 -12.65 -16.91 -7.91
N LYS A 332 -12.70 -17.83 -8.89
CA LYS A 332 -13.90 -18.64 -9.18
C LYS A 332 -14.35 -19.51 -8.01
N ALA A 333 -13.41 -20.07 -7.24
CA ALA A 333 -13.72 -20.86 -6.06
C ALA A 333 -14.27 -19.97 -4.94
N ARG A 334 -13.67 -18.80 -4.73
CA ARG A 334 -14.15 -17.81 -3.75
C ARG A 334 -15.55 -17.30 -4.06
N ASP A 335 -15.87 -17.08 -5.34
CA ASP A 335 -17.21 -16.67 -5.77
C ASP A 335 -18.29 -17.67 -5.38
N LYS A 336 -18.00 -18.97 -5.50
CA LYS A 336 -18.93 -20.03 -5.07
C LYS A 336 -19.15 -20.02 -3.56
N LEU A 337 -18.11 -19.74 -2.78
CA LEU A 337 -18.17 -19.73 -1.32
C LEU A 337 -18.80 -18.46 -0.74
N ARG A 338 -18.76 -17.35 -1.50
CA ARG A 338 -19.26 -16.03 -1.08
C ARG A 338 -20.66 -15.72 -1.64
N GLN A 339 -21.42 -16.73 -2.05
CA GLN A 339 -22.79 -16.53 -2.53
C GLN A 339 -23.72 -16.08 -1.39
N TYR A 340 -24.61 -15.14 -1.68
CA TYR A 340 -25.62 -14.70 -0.73
C TYR A 340 -26.77 -15.71 -0.67
N GLU A 341 -27.11 -16.14 0.54
CA GLU A 341 -28.30 -16.94 0.79
C GLU A 341 -29.37 -16.08 1.46
N GLN A 342 -30.52 -15.94 0.79
CA GLN A 342 -31.66 -15.27 1.39
C GLN A 342 -32.26 -16.17 2.46
N VAL A 343 -32.27 -15.68 3.72
CA VAL A 343 -33.04 -16.32 4.78
C VAL A 343 -34.52 -16.10 4.50
N LYS A 344 -35.23 -17.18 4.17
CA LYS A 344 -36.69 -17.19 4.02
C LYS A 344 -37.32 -17.01 5.39
N ARG A 345 -38.14 -15.97 5.55
CA ARG A 345 -38.88 -15.65 6.77
C ARG A 345 -40.36 -15.50 6.44
N ASP A 346 -41.22 -15.80 7.39
CA ASP A 346 -42.63 -15.44 7.27
C ASP A 346 -42.78 -13.91 7.17
N PRO A 347 -43.76 -13.39 6.42
CA PRO A 347 -44.03 -11.96 6.36
C PRO A 347 -44.29 -11.39 7.76
N TYR A 348 -43.71 -10.22 8.05
CA TYR A 348 -43.96 -9.55 9.32
C TYR A 348 -45.41 -9.05 9.40
N THR A 349 -46.15 -9.51 10.40
CA THR A 349 -47.57 -9.16 10.63
C THR A 349 -47.80 -8.24 11.83
N GLY A 350 -46.74 -7.84 12.54
CA GLY A 350 -46.83 -6.94 13.68
C GLY A 350 -47.12 -5.48 13.31
N PRO A 351 -47.39 -4.61 14.30
CA PRO A 351 -47.61 -3.19 14.07
C PRO A 351 -46.37 -2.49 13.53
N VAL A 352 -46.55 -1.58 12.55
CA VAL A 352 -45.48 -0.72 12.00
C VAL A 352 -45.76 0.72 12.41
N VAL A 353 -44.77 1.39 13.02
CA VAL A 353 -44.88 2.80 13.40
C VAL A 353 -44.96 3.69 12.16
N ASN A 354 -45.80 4.72 12.22
CA ASN A 354 -45.85 5.75 11.19
C ASN A 354 -44.68 6.74 11.37
N LEU A 355 -43.65 6.62 10.52
CA LEU A 355 -42.43 7.44 10.57
C LEU A 355 -42.70 8.93 10.32
N ASP A 356 -43.67 9.30 9.49
CA ASP A 356 -44.04 10.70 9.29
C ASP A 356 -44.60 11.34 10.57
N THR A 357 -45.23 10.53 11.42
CA THR A 357 -45.76 10.97 12.72
C THR A 357 -44.65 11.02 13.77
N ALA A 358 -43.73 10.05 13.76
CA ALA A 358 -42.59 10.00 14.66
C ALA A 358 -41.56 11.11 14.40
N LEU A 359 -41.20 11.38 13.14
CA LEU A 359 -40.24 12.43 12.77
C LEU A 359 -40.78 13.84 13.04
N LYS A 360 -42.09 14.06 12.89
CA LYS A 360 -42.75 15.34 13.27
C LYS A 360 -42.78 15.57 14.78
N SER A 361 -42.69 14.50 15.59
CA SER A 361 -42.62 14.59 17.05
C SER A 361 -41.19 14.80 17.58
N ILE A 362 -40.18 14.68 16.70
CA ILE A 362 -38.80 15.03 17.04
C ILE A 362 -38.66 16.54 16.79
N ASP A 363 -38.93 17.32 17.83
CA ASP A 363 -38.52 18.72 17.86
C ASP A 363 -36.99 18.79 18.00
N LEU A 364 -36.28 18.86 16.87
CA LEU A 364 -34.88 19.30 16.82
C LEU A 364 -34.81 20.82 17.02
N GLY A 365 -35.47 21.31 18.06
CA GLY A 365 -35.53 22.71 18.41
C GLY A 365 -34.12 23.26 18.47
N LYS A 366 -33.82 24.20 17.57
CA LYS A 366 -32.69 25.12 17.75
C LYS A 366 -32.88 25.74 19.12
N SER A 367 -32.02 25.39 20.07
CA SER A 367 -32.02 26.05 21.37
C SER A 367 -31.54 27.49 21.20
N GLU A 368 -32.45 28.38 20.81
CA GLU A 368 -32.33 29.79 21.16
C GLU A 368 -32.61 29.86 22.67
N GLN A 369 -31.54 30.03 23.45
CA GLN A 369 -31.65 30.36 24.87
C GLN A 369 -32.20 31.78 24.99
N THR A 370 -33.52 31.90 24.99
CA THR A 370 -34.23 33.09 25.47
C THR A 370 -35.40 32.62 26.33
N GLY A 371 -35.18 32.46 27.63
CA GLY A 371 -36.23 32.09 28.58
C GLY A 371 -35.68 31.75 29.97
N GLU A 372 -36.27 32.37 30.99
CA GLU A 372 -35.88 32.39 32.41
C GLU A 372 -35.74 31.01 33.10
N PRO A 373 -34.93 30.90 34.17
CA PRO A 373 -34.62 29.63 34.81
C PRO A 373 -35.80 29.18 35.70
N THR A 374 -36.64 28.29 35.18
CA THR A 374 -37.53 27.49 36.04
C THR A 374 -36.70 26.37 36.69
N GLY A 375 -36.36 26.58 37.96
CA GLY A 375 -35.53 25.69 38.73
C GLY A 375 -36.19 24.35 39.04
N HIS A 376 -35.86 23.31 38.26
CA HIS A 376 -35.88 21.91 38.69
C HIS A 376 -34.89 21.08 37.87
N PHE A 377 -33.61 21.44 37.93
CA PHE A 377 -32.54 20.48 37.67
C PHE A 377 -32.02 20.02 39.04
N HIS A 378 -32.15 18.72 39.35
CA HIS A 378 -31.66 18.15 40.59
C HIS A 378 -30.18 18.50 40.80
N SER A 379 -29.89 19.39 41.74
CA SER A 379 -28.55 19.65 42.24
C SER A 379 -28.18 18.54 43.22
N ARG A 380 -27.24 17.67 42.81
CA ARG A 380 -26.72 16.61 43.69
C ARG A 380 -25.66 17.21 44.62
N PRO A 381 -25.71 16.94 45.93
CA PRO A 381 -24.70 17.46 46.85
C PRO A 381 -23.33 16.80 46.58
N PRO A 382 -22.23 17.55 46.71
CA PRO A 382 -20.89 17.00 46.60
C PRO A 382 -20.60 16.03 47.75
N THR A 383 -19.67 15.10 47.53
CA THR A 383 -19.10 14.28 48.62
C THR A 383 -18.39 15.19 49.64
N LYS A 384 -18.13 14.69 50.86
CA LYS A 384 -17.42 15.45 51.92
C LYS A 384 -16.06 16.03 51.48
N SER A 385 -15.45 15.52 50.41
CA SER A 385 -14.19 16.00 49.82
C SER A 385 -14.36 16.85 48.55
N GLY A 386 -15.59 17.27 48.21
CA GLY A 386 -15.85 18.26 47.16
C GLY A 386 -15.76 17.76 45.71
N SER A 387 -15.58 16.45 45.49
CA SER A 387 -15.53 15.86 44.14
C SER A 387 -16.78 15.04 43.80
N ARG A 388 -17.05 14.90 42.49
CA ARG A 388 -18.20 14.19 41.93
C ARG A 388 -18.01 12.67 42.10
N ASN A 389 -18.97 11.98 42.74
CA ASN A 389 -18.90 10.54 42.92
C ASN A 389 -19.09 9.82 41.57
N MET A 390 -18.03 9.21 41.03
CA MET A 390 -18.05 8.52 39.73
C MET A 390 -18.42 7.03 39.82
N GLN A 391 -18.66 6.49 41.02
CA GLN A 391 -19.02 5.07 41.23
C GLN A 391 -20.53 4.87 41.44
N ASP A 392 -21.31 5.96 41.44
CA ASP A 392 -22.77 5.91 41.62
C ASP A 392 -23.44 5.66 40.27
N SER A 393 -24.00 4.47 40.08
CA SER A 393 -24.68 4.08 38.84
C SER A 393 -26.01 4.85 38.70
N SER A 394 -26.31 5.33 37.49
CA SER A 394 -27.62 5.91 37.14
C SER A 394 -28.67 4.85 36.81
N PHE A 395 -28.33 3.57 36.93
CA PHE A 395 -29.20 2.45 36.61
C PHE A 395 -30.15 2.14 37.78
N SER A 396 -31.43 2.44 37.60
CA SER A 396 -32.51 2.05 38.52
C SER A 396 -33.24 0.84 37.93
N LEU A 397 -33.19 -0.29 38.64
CA LEU A 397 -34.03 -1.47 38.35
C LEU A 397 -35.38 -1.32 39.05
N ASN A 398 -36.19 -0.35 38.62
CA ASN A 398 -37.59 -0.30 39.03
C ASN A 398 -38.47 -0.84 37.90
N GLY A 399 -39.03 -2.02 38.14
CA GLY A 399 -39.93 -2.75 37.24
C GLY A 399 -39.88 -4.24 37.54
N SER A 400 -41.02 -4.92 37.43
CA SER A 400 -41.11 -6.38 37.54
C SER A 400 -40.25 -7.04 36.47
N GLN A 401 -39.35 -7.94 36.86
CA GLN A 401 -38.54 -8.75 35.95
C GLN A 401 -39.28 -10.05 35.62
N TYR A 402 -39.03 -10.58 34.42
CA TYR A 402 -39.73 -11.75 33.90
C TYR A 402 -39.47 -13.04 34.71
N ASP A 403 -38.46 -13.03 35.59
CA ASP A 403 -38.04 -14.14 36.44
C ASP A 403 -38.34 -13.91 37.93
N ASP A 404 -39.04 -12.84 38.31
CA ASP A 404 -39.39 -12.53 39.70
C ASP A 404 -40.24 -13.63 40.37
N SER A 405 -40.92 -14.47 39.58
CA SER A 405 -41.72 -15.60 40.05
C SER A 405 -40.94 -16.93 40.17
N VAL A 406 -39.63 -16.95 39.87
CA VAL A 406 -38.81 -18.17 39.93
C VAL A 406 -38.09 -18.24 41.27
N SER A 407 -38.46 -19.23 42.12
CA SER A 407 -37.96 -19.35 43.49
C SER A 407 -36.47 -19.69 43.63
N THR A 408 -35.79 -20.04 42.53
CA THR A 408 -34.38 -20.44 42.52
C THR A 408 -33.65 -19.86 41.32
N ARG A 409 -32.80 -18.85 41.56
CA ARG A 409 -31.86 -18.33 40.58
C ARG A 409 -30.71 -19.31 40.40
N VAL A 410 -30.51 -19.83 39.20
CA VAL A 410 -29.32 -20.62 38.85
C VAL A 410 -28.13 -19.67 38.75
N SER A 411 -27.37 -19.51 39.84
CA SER A 411 -26.09 -18.81 39.79
C SER A 411 -25.00 -19.80 39.41
N THR A 412 -24.39 -19.61 38.24
CA THR A 412 -23.14 -20.29 37.90
C THR A 412 -22.02 -19.59 38.65
N ARG A 413 -21.50 -20.21 39.71
CA ARG A 413 -20.36 -19.68 40.46
C ARG A 413 -19.08 -19.92 39.64
N THR A 414 -18.67 -18.92 38.87
CA THR A 414 -17.42 -18.98 38.09
C THR A 414 -16.24 -18.91 39.07
N MET A 415 -15.67 -20.06 39.42
CA MET A 415 -14.58 -20.16 40.41
C MET A 415 -13.21 -19.72 39.88
N GLN A 416 -13.07 -19.31 38.62
CA GLN A 416 -11.84 -18.71 38.06
C GLN A 416 -12.16 -17.76 36.89
N PRO A 417 -11.97 -16.43 37.02
CA PRO A 417 -11.95 -15.55 35.86
C PRO A 417 -10.66 -15.80 35.03
N PRO A 418 -10.70 -15.67 33.69
CA PRO A 418 -9.53 -15.87 32.85
C PRO A 418 -8.59 -14.66 33.01
N GLY A 419 -7.59 -14.80 33.88
CA GLY A 419 -6.61 -13.75 34.13
C GLY A 419 -5.83 -13.96 35.43
N GLY A 420 -4.76 -14.75 35.38
CA GLY A 420 -3.61 -14.62 36.27
C GLY A 420 -3.60 -15.48 37.53
N LYS A 421 -2.85 -16.58 37.50
CA LYS A 421 -2.08 -17.04 38.67
C LYS A 421 -0.67 -16.47 38.56
N SER A 422 -0.35 -15.49 39.38
CA SER A 422 1.03 -15.10 39.67
C SER A 422 1.60 -16.07 40.71
N SER A 423 2.54 -16.91 40.32
CA SER A 423 3.39 -17.65 41.26
C SER A 423 4.84 -17.21 41.06
N SER A 424 5.29 -16.34 41.97
CA SER A 424 6.68 -16.12 42.31
C SER A 424 7.29 -17.35 43.00
N LEU A 425 8.62 -17.54 42.82
CA LEU A 425 9.58 -18.48 43.45
C LEU A 425 10.00 -19.65 42.54
N TRP A 426 11.06 -19.49 41.74
CA TRP A 426 12.49 -19.70 42.05
C TRP A 426 13.36 -19.18 40.90
#